data_AF-A0A7K9Q5H0-F1
#
_entry.id   AF-A0A7K9Q5H0-F1
#
_cell.length_a   1.000
_cell.length_b   1.000
_cell.length_c   1.000
_cell.angle_alpha   90.00
_cell.angle_beta   90.00
_cell.angle_gamma   90.00
#
_symmetry.space_group_name_H-M   'P 1'
#
loop_
_entity.id
_entity.type
_entity.pdbx_description
1 polymer ?
#
loop_
_entity_poly.entity_id
_entity_poly.type
_entity_poly.pdbx_seq_one_letter_code
_entity_poly.pdbx_strand_id
1 'polypeptide(L)'
;RWQHRPAIQVTNEPILEFKPGSPERAALQKALADLRGKTEDIPCVIGGEEVWTPTVRYQLSPFNHAHKVAKYCYASKELINKAINAALSARKEWDLKPVQDRAQIFLKAADMLSGPRRAEVLAKTRPEPGKTVIQAEIDAAAELIDFFRFNAKYALELEQSQPLSVDISTNSMVYRGLEGFVAAVSPFNFTAIGGNLAGAPALMGNVVLWKPSDTALLSSYAVYKILLEAGLPPNVVQFVPSDGPEFGDTVTSSEHFCGLNFTGSVSENLDRYRNSPRLAGGTGLSSHLFGGCRAEGAASPLLRGERLRIPVRFGGQKCSACSRLYAPASLWPHIKEKLLEEHGKIKVGDPTQDFGTFFSAVIDDK
;
A
#
# COMPACT_ATOMS: atom_id res chain seq x y z
N ARG A 1 16.83 13.38 -30.88
CA ARG A 1 15.39 13.53 -31.22
C ARG A 1 14.59 13.06 -30.02
N TRP A 2 13.68 13.88 -29.50
CA TRP A 2 12.81 13.50 -28.38
C TRP A 2 11.78 12.48 -28.87
N GLN A 3 11.72 11.30 -28.24
CA GLN A 3 10.77 10.24 -28.57
C GLN A 3 9.69 10.22 -27.48
N HIS A 4 8.57 10.90 -27.73
CA HIS A 4 7.40 10.79 -26.87
C HIS A 4 6.47 9.72 -27.45
N ARG A 5 6.05 8.76 -26.63
CA ARG A 5 5.10 7.71 -27.03
C ARG A 5 3.67 8.05 -26.59
N PRO A 6 2.66 7.52 -27.29
CA PRO A 6 1.26 7.84 -27.02
C PRO A 6 0.80 7.35 -25.64
N ALA A 7 -0.23 8.01 -25.12
CA ALA A 7 -0.85 7.70 -23.83
C ALA A 7 -1.43 6.28 -23.84
N ILE A 8 -1.29 5.57 -22.72
CA ILE A 8 -1.92 4.27 -22.52
C ILE A 8 -3.36 4.46 -22.00
N GLN A 9 -4.27 3.61 -22.48
CA GLN A 9 -5.61 3.49 -21.93
C GLN A 9 -5.57 2.48 -20.79
N VAL A 10 -6.04 2.88 -19.61
CA VAL A 10 -6.16 2.00 -18.45
C VAL A 10 -7.57 2.18 -17.87
N THR A 11 -8.12 1.10 -17.33
CA THR A 11 -9.40 1.10 -16.62
C THR A 11 -9.20 0.55 -15.22
N ASN A 12 -10.10 0.90 -14.31
CA ASN A 12 -10.12 0.29 -12.98
C ASN A 12 -10.22 -1.23 -13.08
N GLU A 13 -9.48 -1.91 -12.20
CA GLU A 13 -9.55 -3.35 -12.05
C GLU A 13 -10.95 -3.76 -11.57
N PRO A 14 -11.60 -4.75 -12.22
CA PRO A 14 -12.87 -5.27 -11.75
C PRO A 14 -12.76 -5.87 -10.35
N ILE A 15 -13.73 -5.55 -9.49
CA ILE A 15 -13.88 -6.19 -8.18
C ILE A 15 -14.57 -7.53 -8.36
N LEU A 16 -13.92 -8.62 -7.96
CA LEU A 16 -14.49 -9.96 -8.01
C LEU A 16 -15.42 -10.20 -6.81
N GLU A 17 -16.49 -10.96 -7.03
CA GLU A 17 -17.56 -11.16 -6.04
C GLU A 17 -17.34 -12.39 -5.13
N PHE A 18 -16.47 -13.34 -5.51
CA PHE A 18 -16.18 -14.55 -4.73
C PHE A 18 -17.43 -15.38 -4.38
N LYS A 19 -18.35 -15.50 -5.34
CA LYS A 19 -19.59 -16.30 -5.20
C LYS A 19 -19.27 -17.77 -4.91
N PRO A 20 -20.13 -18.51 -4.20
CA PRO A 20 -20.01 -19.96 -4.12
C PRO A 20 -19.86 -20.59 -5.52
N GLY A 21 -18.87 -21.46 -5.70
CA GLY A 21 -18.58 -22.11 -7.00
C GLY A 21 -17.74 -21.29 -7.99
N SER A 22 -17.39 -20.04 -7.69
CA SER A 22 -16.56 -19.21 -8.55
C SER A 22 -15.08 -19.62 -8.54
N PRO A 23 -14.34 -19.47 -9.66
CA PRO A 23 -12.93 -19.84 -9.75
C PRO A 23 -12.05 -19.03 -8.79
N GLU A 24 -12.32 -17.73 -8.61
CA GLU A 24 -11.58 -16.87 -7.69
C GLU A 24 -11.74 -17.30 -6.23
N ARG A 25 -12.93 -17.80 -5.85
CA ARG A 25 -13.17 -18.34 -4.52
C ARG A 25 -12.39 -19.62 -4.28
N ALA A 26 -12.39 -20.53 -5.26
CA ALA A 26 -11.62 -21.77 -5.17
C ALA A 26 -10.11 -21.50 -5.07
N ALA A 27 -9.59 -20.57 -5.88
CA ALA A 27 -8.20 -20.15 -5.84
C ALA A 27 -7.83 -19.53 -4.49
N LEU A 28 -8.67 -18.65 -3.94
CA LEU A 28 -8.43 -18.04 -2.63
C LEU A 28 -8.48 -19.08 -1.50
N GLN A 29 -9.43 -20.01 -1.53
CA GLN A 29 -9.51 -21.09 -0.53
C GLN A 29 -8.26 -21.96 -0.55
N LYS A 30 -7.76 -22.29 -1.74
CA LYS A 30 -6.49 -23.01 -1.90
C LYS A 30 -5.32 -22.21 -1.30
N ALA A 31 -5.17 -20.94 -1.65
CA ALA A 31 -4.11 -20.09 -1.13
C ALA A 31 -4.17 -19.93 0.42
N LEU A 32 -5.37 -19.84 0.99
CA LEU A 32 -5.56 -19.82 2.45
C LEU A 32 -5.16 -21.15 3.10
N ALA A 33 -5.51 -22.28 2.48
CA ALA A 33 -5.09 -23.59 2.95
C ALA A 33 -3.56 -23.73 2.90
N ASP A 34 -2.94 -23.20 1.85
CA ASP A 34 -1.48 -23.22 1.66
C ASP A 34 -0.75 -22.38 2.73
N LEU A 35 -1.36 -21.35 3.31
CA LEU A 35 -0.76 -20.53 4.38
C LEU A 35 -1.04 -21.06 5.79
N ARG A 36 -1.99 -22.00 5.95
CA ARG A 36 -2.44 -22.46 7.26
C ARG A 36 -1.30 -23.13 8.04
N GLY A 37 -1.01 -22.61 9.22
CA GLY A 37 0.03 -23.15 10.11
C GLY A 37 1.46 -22.96 9.62
N LYS A 38 1.68 -22.18 8.54
CA LYS A 38 3.01 -21.87 8.03
C LYS A 38 3.50 -20.54 8.60
N THR A 39 4.82 -20.45 8.74
CA THR A 39 5.55 -19.20 9.05
C THR A 39 6.52 -18.97 7.91
N GLU A 40 6.39 -17.85 7.20
CA GLU A 40 7.31 -17.47 6.12
C GLU A 40 8.54 -16.76 6.70
N ASP A 41 9.72 -17.16 6.28
CA ASP A 41 10.97 -16.50 6.64
C ASP A 41 11.21 -15.33 5.68
N ILE A 42 11.10 -14.10 6.19
CA ILE A 42 11.18 -12.85 5.41
C ILE A 42 12.47 -12.10 5.78
N PRO A 43 13.50 -12.14 4.93
CA PRO A 43 14.75 -11.42 5.17
C PRO A 43 14.61 -9.92 4.86
N CYS A 44 15.58 -9.12 5.30
CA CYS A 44 15.84 -7.85 4.64
C CYS A 44 16.41 -8.14 3.24
N VAL A 45 16.07 -7.34 2.23
CA VAL A 45 16.68 -7.45 0.89
C VAL A 45 17.46 -6.17 0.60
N ILE A 46 18.78 -6.29 0.64
CA ILE A 46 19.74 -5.19 0.55
C ILE A 46 20.78 -5.55 -0.50
N GLY A 47 20.99 -4.71 -1.51
CA GLY A 47 21.98 -5.07 -2.53
C GLY A 47 21.46 -6.09 -3.56
N GLY A 48 20.19 -6.48 -3.47
CA GLY A 48 19.68 -7.70 -4.11
C GLY A 48 19.98 -9.00 -3.34
N GLU A 49 20.59 -8.90 -2.14
CA GLU A 49 20.91 -10.04 -1.28
C GLU A 49 19.92 -10.14 -0.12
N GLU A 50 19.57 -11.38 0.25
CA GLU A 50 18.80 -11.67 1.46
C GLU A 50 19.72 -11.60 2.69
N VAL A 51 19.37 -10.75 3.66
CA VAL A 51 20.18 -10.48 4.86
C VAL A 51 19.37 -10.72 6.12
N TRP A 52 19.98 -11.41 7.08
CA TRP A 52 19.42 -11.67 8.40
C TRP A 52 20.20 -10.95 9.50
N THR A 53 19.50 -10.50 10.54
CA THR A 53 20.09 -9.94 11.76
C THR A 53 19.66 -10.75 12.98
N PRO A 54 20.38 -10.63 14.12
CA PRO A 54 19.98 -11.24 15.37
C PRO A 54 18.66 -10.66 15.95
N THR A 55 18.21 -9.49 15.47
CA THR A 55 17.00 -8.81 15.97
C THR A 55 15.75 -9.39 15.31
N VAL A 56 15.45 -10.66 15.66
CA VAL A 56 14.31 -11.39 15.12
C VAL A 56 12.99 -10.85 15.66
N ARG A 57 12.00 -10.82 14.78
CA ARG A 57 10.63 -10.40 15.03
C ARG A 57 9.66 -11.37 14.35
N TYR A 58 8.41 -11.31 14.77
CA TYR A 58 7.35 -12.12 14.21
C TYR A 58 6.14 -11.26 13.90
N GLN A 59 5.51 -11.58 12.78
CA GLN A 59 4.18 -11.11 12.48
C GLN A 59 3.19 -12.17 12.95
N LEU A 60 2.17 -11.76 13.70
CA LEU A 60 1.14 -12.65 14.23
C LEU A 60 -0.14 -12.50 13.40
N SER A 61 -0.96 -13.55 13.35
CA SER A 61 -2.34 -13.43 12.85
C SER A 61 -3.21 -12.75 13.91
N PRO A 62 -3.90 -11.63 13.62
CA PRO A 62 -4.71 -10.88 14.58
C PRO A 62 -5.85 -11.71 15.21
N PHE A 63 -6.46 -12.59 14.43
CA PHE A 63 -7.58 -13.44 14.88
C PHE A 63 -7.12 -14.78 15.46
N ASN A 64 -5.81 -15.07 15.42
CA ASN A 64 -5.20 -16.22 16.06
C ASN A 64 -3.72 -15.91 16.35
N HIS A 65 -3.46 -15.11 17.39
CA HIS A 65 -2.12 -14.57 17.69
C HIS A 65 -1.08 -15.65 18.07
N ALA A 66 -1.52 -16.88 18.34
CA ALA A 66 -0.62 -18.03 18.48
C ALA A 66 0.04 -18.41 17.14
N HIS A 67 -0.59 -18.10 16.01
CA HIS A 67 -0.06 -18.34 14.68
C HIS A 67 0.87 -17.20 14.25
N LYS A 68 2.17 -17.51 14.22
CA LYS A 68 3.21 -16.66 13.62
C LYS A 68 3.19 -16.83 12.11
N VAL A 69 2.74 -15.82 11.38
CA VAL A 69 2.59 -15.89 9.91
C VAL A 69 3.89 -15.56 9.19
N ALA A 70 4.74 -14.74 9.78
CA ALA A 70 6.08 -14.46 9.28
C ALA A 70 7.09 -14.35 10.41
N LYS A 71 8.33 -14.78 10.14
CA LYS A 71 9.53 -14.52 10.93
C LYS A 71 10.41 -13.59 10.11
N TYR A 72 10.83 -12.48 10.69
CA TYR A 72 11.66 -11.50 10.01
C TYR A 72 12.70 -10.93 10.96
N CYS A 73 13.53 -10.02 10.48
CA CYS A 73 14.51 -9.33 11.31
C CYS A 73 14.51 -7.83 11.02
N TYR A 74 14.86 -7.03 12.03
CA TYR A 74 15.12 -5.61 11.81
C TYR A 74 16.53 -5.39 11.27
N ALA A 75 16.64 -4.60 10.22
CA ALA A 75 17.89 -4.04 9.73
C ALA A 75 18.46 -3.09 10.79
N SER A 76 19.74 -3.26 11.11
CA SER A 76 20.44 -2.29 11.97
C SER A 76 20.76 -1.01 11.19
N LYS A 77 21.15 0.04 11.91
CA LYS A 77 21.71 1.26 11.33
C LYS A 77 22.79 1.01 10.26
N GLU A 78 23.70 0.05 10.47
CA GLU A 78 24.76 -0.28 9.50
C GLU A 78 24.18 -0.86 8.21
N LEU A 79 23.20 -1.76 8.32
CA LEU A 79 22.50 -2.35 7.18
C LEU A 79 21.65 -1.32 6.43
N ILE A 80 20.99 -0.41 7.13
CA ILE A 80 20.24 0.68 6.50
C ILE A 80 21.21 1.57 5.70
N ASN A 81 22.39 1.91 6.24
CA ASN A 81 23.41 2.65 5.49
C ASN A 81 23.96 1.86 4.28
N LYS A 82 24.16 0.55 4.41
CA LYS A 82 24.51 -0.32 3.27
C LYS A 82 23.43 -0.27 2.19
N ALA A 83 22.16 -0.29 2.57
CA ALA A 83 21.02 -0.16 1.67
C ALA A 83 20.96 1.19 0.96
N ILE A 84 21.24 2.29 1.69
CA ILE A 84 21.37 3.64 1.10
C ILE A 84 22.46 3.64 0.01
N ASN A 85 23.66 3.15 0.33
CA ASN A 85 24.78 3.15 -0.62
C ASN A 85 24.48 2.29 -1.86
N ALA A 86 23.89 1.11 -1.67
CA ALA A 86 23.49 0.23 -2.76
C ALA A 86 22.43 0.89 -3.65
N ALA A 87 21.41 1.52 -3.05
CA ALA A 87 20.38 2.26 -3.77
C ALA A 87 20.97 3.42 -4.59
N LEU A 88 21.80 4.26 -3.97
CA LEU A 88 22.43 5.41 -4.64
C LEU A 88 23.30 4.98 -5.83
N SER A 89 23.95 3.81 -5.74
CA SER A 89 24.76 3.26 -6.84
C SER A 89 23.94 2.92 -8.09
N ALA A 90 22.68 2.52 -7.93
CA ALA A 90 21.79 2.17 -9.04
C ALA A 90 20.99 3.37 -9.58
N ARG A 91 20.91 4.47 -8.81
CA ARG A 91 20.03 5.61 -9.11
C ARG A 91 20.24 6.19 -10.50
N LYS A 92 21.49 6.45 -10.88
CA LYS A 92 21.79 7.15 -12.15
C LYS A 92 21.36 6.33 -13.37
N GLU A 93 21.64 5.03 -13.37
CA GLU A 93 21.22 4.15 -14.46
C GLU A 93 19.69 4.03 -14.52
N TRP A 94 19.05 3.93 -13.35
CA TRP A 94 17.59 3.84 -13.26
C TRP A 94 16.87 5.12 -13.70
N ASP A 95 17.37 6.29 -13.29
CA ASP A 95 16.84 7.61 -13.65
C ASP A 95 16.96 7.86 -15.17
N LEU A 96 18.07 7.43 -15.78
CA LEU A 96 18.29 7.54 -17.23
C LEU A 96 17.49 6.54 -18.07
N LYS A 97 16.94 5.48 -17.46
CA LYS A 97 16.06 4.54 -18.16
C LYS A 97 14.78 5.28 -18.63
N PRO A 98 14.30 5.08 -19.86
CA PRO A 98 13.06 5.73 -20.32
C PRO A 98 11.88 5.49 -19.36
N VAL A 99 11.04 6.50 -19.14
CA VAL A 99 9.84 6.36 -18.27
C VAL A 99 8.98 5.19 -18.71
N GLN A 100 8.88 4.94 -20.02
CA GLN A 100 8.16 3.80 -20.57
C GLN A 100 8.68 2.45 -20.09
N ASP A 101 10.00 2.25 -20.08
CA ASP A 101 10.60 0.98 -19.66
C ASP A 101 10.41 0.77 -18.16
N ARG A 102 10.46 1.87 -17.38
CA ARG A 102 10.10 1.83 -15.95
C ARG A 102 8.62 1.50 -15.76
N ALA A 103 7.73 2.17 -16.48
CA ALA A 103 6.28 1.96 -16.44
C ALA A 103 5.90 0.51 -16.79
N GLN A 104 6.60 -0.11 -17.74
CA GLN A 104 6.30 -1.48 -18.16
C GLN A 104 6.51 -2.52 -17.05
N ILE A 105 7.43 -2.27 -16.11
CA ILE A 105 7.62 -3.12 -14.93
C ILE A 105 6.36 -3.08 -14.05
N PHE A 106 5.81 -1.90 -13.79
CA PHE A 106 4.60 -1.75 -12.97
C PHE A 106 3.35 -2.27 -13.68
N LEU A 107 3.23 -2.09 -14.99
CA LEU A 107 2.15 -2.68 -15.79
C LEU A 107 2.20 -4.21 -15.74
N LYS A 108 3.39 -4.80 -15.90
CA LYS A 108 3.57 -6.26 -15.78
C LYS A 108 3.26 -6.74 -14.36
N ALA A 109 3.68 -6.02 -13.32
CA ALA A 109 3.33 -6.35 -11.93
C ALA A 109 1.81 -6.30 -11.71
N ALA A 110 1.12 -5.31 -12.29
CA ALA A 110 -0.33 -5.19 -12.23
C ALA A 110 -1.04 -6.38 -12.91
N ASP A 111 -0.54 -6.86 -14.06
CA ASP A 111 -1.10 -8.03 -14.73
C ASP A 111 -0.84 -9.34 -13.96
N MET A 112 0.32 -9.45 -13.32
CA MET A 112 0.63 -10.57 -12.41
C MET A 112 -0.33 -10.59 -11.21
N LEU A 113 -0.61 -9.43 -10.62
CA LEU A 113 -1.57 -9.26 -9.52
C LEU A 113 -3.02 -9.50 -9.96
N SER A 114 -3.38 -9.09 -11.17
CA SER A 114 -4.73 -9.27 -11.73
C SER A 114 -5.03 -10.75 -11.97
N GLY A 115 -4.05 -11.51 -12.47
CA GLY A 115 -4.19 -12.93 -12.78
C GLY A 115 -3.53 -13.86 -11.74
N PRO A 116 -2.34 -14.41 -12.03
CA PRO A 116 -1.81 -15.58 -11.34
C PRO A 116 -1.46 -15.35 -9.86
N ARG A 117 -1.16 -14.12 -9.44
CA ARG A 117 -0.76 -13.79 -8.07
C ARG A 117 -1.91 -13.27 -7.21
N ARG A 118 -3.11 -13.05 -7.76
CA ARG A 118 -4.26 -12.45 -7.05
C ARG A 118 -4.59 -13.20 -5.77
N ALA A 119 -4.77 -14.52 -5.87
CA ALA A 119 -5.15 -15.36 -4.74
C ALA A 119 -4.08 -15.37 -3.64
N GLU A 120 -2.80 -15.34 -4.01
CA GLU A 120 -1.69 -15.30 -3.06
C GLU A 120 -1.69 -13.99 -2.26
N VAL A 121 -1.73 -12.84 -2.95
CA VAL A 121 -1.67 -11.54 -2.26
C VAL A 121 -2.91 -11.31 -1.40
N LEU A 122 -4.09 -11.74 -1.86
CA LEU A 122 -5.29 -11.72 -1.04
C LEU A 122 -5.10 -12.60 0.20
N ALA A 123 -4.69 -13.86 0.04
CA ALA A 123 -4.52 -14.77 1.15
C ALA A 123 -3.48 -14.27 2.16
N LYS A 124 -2.36 -13.71 1.69
CA LYS A 124 -1.30 -13.14 2.54
C LYS A 124 -1.70 -11.86 3.25
N THR A 125 -2.64 -11.09 2.71
CA THR A 125 -3.16 -9.85 3.33
C THR A 125 -4.21 -10.11 4.41
N ARG A 126 -4.94 -11.23 4.35
CA ARG A 126 -6.01 -11.52 5.33
C ARG A 126 -5.50 -11.70 6.76
N PRO A 127 -4.34 -12.33 7.01
CA PRO A 127 -3.71 -12.36 8.32
C PRO A 127 -3.14 -11.03 8.79
N GLU A 128 -3.18 -9.94 8.02
CA GLU A 128 -2.41 -8.73 8.37
C GLU A 128 -3.25 -7.59 8.92
N PRO A 129 -4.57 -7.71 8.88
CA PRO A 129 -5.44 -7.09 9.88
C PRO A 129 -6.81 -7.80 9.98
N GLY A 130 -6.83 -9.12 9.76
CA GLY A 130 -8.07 -9.90 9.75
C GLY A 130 -9.04 -9.50 8.64
N LYS A 131 -8.52 -9.04 7.48
CA LYS A 131 -9.37 -8.57 6.38
C LYS A 131 -10.35 -9.64 5.93
N THR A 132 -11.58 -9.23 5.64
CA THR A 132 -12.54 -10.09 4.94
C THR A 132 -12.13 -10.24 3.47
N VAL A 133 -12.72 -11.22 2.75
CA VAL A 133 -12.42 -11.45 1.32
C VAL A 133 -12.51 -10.16 0.53
N ILE A 134 -13.63 -9.45 0.68
CA ILE A 134 -13.86 -8.20 -0.04
C ILE A 134 -12.93 -7.07 0.40
N GLN A 135 -12.49 -7.04 1.67
CA GLN A 135 -11.53 -6.01 2.11
C GLN A 135 -10.13 -6.25 1.56
N ALA A 136 -9.71 -7.52 1.41
CA ALA A 136 -8.44 -7.86 0.76
C ALA A 136 -8.51 -7.63 -0.76
N GLU A 137 -9.63 -7.98 -1.39
CA GLU A 137 -9.87 -7.80 -2.82
C GLU A 137 -9.79 -6.33 -3.25
N ILE A 138 -10.47 -5.43 -2.53
CA ILE A 138 -10.45 -4.01 -2.90
C ILE A 138 -9.11 -3.33 -2.60
N ASP A 139 -8.23 -3.93 -1.79
CA ASP A 139 -6.93 -3.40 -1.39
C ASP A 139 -5.80 -4.05 -2.19
N ALA A 140 -5.40 -5.27 -1.80
CA ALA A 140 -4.21 -5.94 -2.31
C ALA A 140 -4.31 -6.35 -3.79
N ALA A 141 -5.52 -6.42 -4.34
CA ALA A 141 -5.74 -6.53 -5.76
C ALA A 141 -6.14 -5.18 -6.37
N ALA A 142 -7.40 -4.78 -6.27
CA ALA A 142 -7.92 -3.71 -7.11
C ALA A 142 -7.20 -2.37 -6.93
N GLU A 143 -7.05 -1.88 -5.69
CA GLU A 143 -6.39 -0.60 -5.42
C GLU A 143 -4.89 -0.65 -5.78
N LEU A 144 -4.19 -1.75 -5.50
CA LEU A 144 -2.77 -1.89 -5.87
C LEU A 144 -2.57 -1.97 -7.39
N ILE A 145 -3.39 -2.75 -8.09
CA ILE A 145 -3.39 -2.87 -9.55
C ILE A 145 -3.68 -1.51 -10.19
N ASP A 146 -4.67 -0.79 -9.66
CA ASP A 146 -5.03 0.54 -10.12
C ASP A 146 -3.89 1.52 -9.87
N PHE A 147 -3.24 1.52 -8.71
CA PHE A 147 -2.06 2.36 -8.48
C PHE A 147 -0.99 2.13 -9.53
N PHE A 148 -0.65 0.88 -9.83
CA PHE A 148 0.38 0.57 -10.82
C PHE A 148 -0.03 0.99 -12.24
N ARG A 149 -1.26 0.73 -12.66
CA ARG A 149 -1.75 1.10 -14.00
C ARG A 149 -1.93 2.60 -14.18
N PHE A 150 -2.60 3.25 -13.23
CA PHE A 150 -2.87 4.69 -13.31
C PHE A 150 -1.61 5.52 -13.10
N ASN A 151 -0.72 5.17 -12.17
CA ASN A 151 0.56 5.89 -12.05
C ASN A 151 1.42 5.73 -13.30
N ALA A 152 1.47 4.55 -13.90
CA ALA A 152 2.17 4.33 -15.18
C ALA A 152 1.59 5.22 -16.29
N LYS A 153 0.25 5.30 -16.39
CA LYS A 153 -0.44 6.21 -17.31
C LYS A 153 -0.05 7.66 -17.07
N TYR A 154 -0.15 8.12 -15.82
CA TYR A 154 0.14 9.50 -15.46
C TYR A 154 1.61 9.87 -15.70
N ALA A 155 2.55 8.96 -15.43
CA ALA A 155 3.97 9.18 -15.71
C ALA A 155 4.25 9.34 -17.21
N LEU A 156 3.61 8.53 -18.05
CA LEU A 156 3.72 8.60 -19.52
C LEU A 156 3.08 9.87 -20.08
N GLU A 157 1.91 10.26 -19.57
CA GLU A 157 1.23 11.49 -19.97
C GLU A 157 2.01 12.74 -19.52
N LEU A 158 2.66 12.67 -18.36
CA LEU A 158 3.46 13.77 -17.85
C LEU A 158 4.62 14.13 -18.80
N GLU A 159 5.30 13.14 -19.40
CA GLU A 159 6.36 13.39 -20.38
C GLU A 159 5.88 14.16 -21.63
N GLN A 160 4.58 14.13 -21.93
CA GLN A 160 3.98 14.86 -23.05
C GLN A 160 3.77 16.34 -22.74
N SER A 161 3.80 16.73 -21.46
CA SER A 161 3.74 18.14 -21.06
C SER A 161 5.11 18.79 -21.29
N GLN A 162 5.25 19.46 -22.45
CA GLN A 162 6.48 20.09 -22.93
C GLN A 162 6.30 21.60 -23.12
N PRO A 163 7.36 22.40 -22.90
CA PRO A 163 7.31 23.85 -23.12
C PRO A 163 7.23 24.20 -24.61
N LEU A 164 6.74 25.41 -24.90
CA LEU A 164 6.76 25.94 -26.26
C LEU A 164 8.20 26.10 -26.77
N SER A 165 8.42 25.73 -28.02
CA SER A 165 9.66 26.03 -28.76
C SER A 165 9.42 27.20 -29.70
N VAL A 166 10.48 27.91 -30.06
CA VAL A 166 10.48 28.97 -31.09
C VAL A 166 11.45 28.58 -32.20
N ASP A 167 11.37 29.20 -33.37
CA ASP A 167 12.08 28.74 -34.57
C ASP A 167 13.61 28.59 -34.39
N ILE A 168 14.22 29.42 -33.56
CA ILE A 168 15.67 29.41 -33.29
C ILE A 168 16.07 28.55 -32.08
N SER A 169 15.11 28.06 -31.29
CA SER A 169 15.37 27.38 -30.00
C SER A 169 14.35 26.28 -29.73
N THR A 170 14.85 25.05 -29.57
CA THR A 170 14.03 23.92 -29.08
C THR A 170 14.12 23.83 -27.57
N ASN A 171 12.98 23.95 -26.89
CA ASN A 171 12.87 23.73 -25.45
C ASN A 171 12.35 22.31 -25.18
N SER A 172 12.87 21.67 -24.14
CA SER A 172 12.42 20.36 -23.70
C SER A 172 12.52 20.24 -22.19
N MET A 173 11.53 19.62 -21.57
CA MET A 173 11.51 19.31 -20.15
C MET A 173 11.85 17.84 -19.92
N VAL A 174 12.82 17.60 -19.06
CA VAL A 174 13.18 16.26 -18.58
C VAL A 174 12.69 16.12 -17.13
N TYR A 175 11.78 15.18 -16.92
CA TYR A 175 11.24 14.84 -15.60
C TYR A 175 12.22 13.91 -14.87
N ARG A 176 13.26 14.52 -14.29
CA ARG A 176 14.29 13.80 -13.52
C ARG A 176 13.70 13.22 -12.23
N GLY A 177 14.17 12.03 -11.84
CA GLY A 177 14.05 11.55 -10.47
C GLY A 177 14.76 12.50 -9.50
N LEU A 178 14.41 12.43 -8.22
CA LEU A 178 15.09 13.20 -7.18
C LEU A 178 16.52 12.68 -7.01
N GLU A 179 17.46 13.59 -6.85
CA GLU A 179 18.83 13.23 -6.55
C GLU A 179 18.98 12.89 -5.07
N GLY A 180 19.28 11.63 -4.79
CA GLY A 180 19.31 11.05 -3.45
C GLY A 180 18.54 9.75 -3.39
N PHE A 181 18.01 9.41 -2.22
CA PHE A 181 17.08 8.29 -2.04
C PHE A 181 15.80 8.73 -1.33
N VAL A 182 14.72 8.01 -1.58
CA VAL A 182 13.42 8.19 -0.93
C VAL A 182 13.25 7.13 0.16
N ALA A 183 12.81 7.54 1.35
CA ALA A 183 12.33 6.63 2.38
C ALA A 183 10.83 6.43 2.24
N ALA A 184 10.38 5.19 2.02
CA ALA A 184 8.98 4.82 2.02
C ALA A 184 8.65 4.08 3.32
N VAL A 185 7.76 4.64 4.14
CA VAL A 185 7.31 4.03 5.39
C VAL A 185 5.83 3.72 5.25
N SER A 186 5.45 2.45 5.20
CA SER A 186 4.07 2.08 4.92
C SER A 186 3.30 1.63 6.17
N PRO A 187 1.99 1.94 6.26
CA PRO A 187 1.14 1.51 7.37
C PRO A 187 0.70 0.05 7.22
N PHE A 188 0.05 -0.49 8.25
CA PHE A 188 -0.46 -1.87 8.27
C PHE A 188 -1.79 -2.06 7.52
N ASN A 189 -2.56 -0.98 7.38
CA ASN A 189 -3.99 -1.08 7.07
C ASN A 189 -4.30 -1.37 5.60
N PHE A 190 -3.35 -1.12 4.68
CA PHE A 190 -3.50 -1.36 3.24
C PHE A 190 -2.19 -1.83 2.63
N THR A 191 -2.20 -3.02 2.03
CA THR A 191 -1.09 -3.55 1.24
C THR A 191 -0.83 -2.67 0.02
N ALA A 192 -1.89 -2.14 -0.59
CA ALA A 192 -1.80 -1.25 -1.75
C ALA A 192 -0.99 0.01 -1.45
N ILE A 193 -1.17 0.59 -0.26
CA ILE A 193 -0.43 1.78 0.16
C ILE A 193 1.07 1.48 0.23
N GLY A 194 1.49 0.33 0.76
CA GLY A 194 2.89 -0.07 0.77
C GLY A 194 3.50 -0.15 -0.63
N GLY A 195 2.82 -0.86 -1.53
CA GLY A 195 3.22 -0.97 -2.93
C GLY A 195 3.28 0.39 -3.64
N ASN A 196 2.35 1.29 -3.37
CA ASN A 196 2.32 2.63 -3.97
C ASN A 196 3.38 3.58 -3.39
N LEU A 197 3.57 3.58 -2.07
CA LEU A 197 4.56 4.47 -1.40
C LEU A 197 5.99 4.17 -1.87
N ALA A 198 6.31 2.90 -2.10
CA ALA A 198 7.60 2.51 -2.67
C ALA A 198 7.62 2.57 -4.21
N GLY A 199 6.53 2.14 -4.86
CA GLY A 199 6.45 2.00 -6.30
C GLY A 199 6.36 3.32 -7.07
N ALA A 200 5.59 4.29 -6.58
CA ALA A 200 5.41 5.56 -7.30
C ALA A 200 6.71 6.39 -7.40
N PRO A 201 7.52 6.55 -6.33
CA PRO A 201 8.84 7.16 -6.48
C PRO A 201 9.75 6.36 -7.41
N ALA A 202 9.76 5.02 -7.29
CA ALA A 202 10.57 4.16 -8.15
C ALA A 202 10.21 4.31 -9.64
N LEU A 203 8.92 4.39 -9.98
CA LEU A 203 8.43 4.68 -11.34
C LEU A 203 9.00 5.98 -11.91
N MET A 204 9.12 7.01 -11.07
CA MET A 204 9.64 8.33 -11.46
C MET A 204 11.18 8.42 -11.46
N GLY A 205 11.89 7.28 -11.44
CA GLY A 205 13.35 7.24 -11.53
C GLY A 205 14.09 7.38 -10.19
N ASN A 206 13.37 7.35 -9.07
CA ASN A 206 13.99 7.34 -7.74
C ASN A 206 14.43 5.95 -7.33
N VAL A 207 15.32 5.89 -6.34
CA VAL A 207 15.65 4.67 -5.59
C VAL A 207 15.10 4.80 -4.17
N VAL A 208 14.66 3.69 -3.59
CA VAL A 208 13.80 3.69 -2.42
C VAL A 208 14.29 2.72 -1.35
N LEU A 209 14.29 3.17 -0.11
CA LEU A 209 14.33 2.31 1.07
C LEU A 209 12.90 2.13 1.58
N TRP A 210 12.35 0.93 1.41
CA TRP A 210 11.01 0.61 1.87
C TRP A 210 11.07 -0.08 3.23
N LYS A 211 10.63 0.64 4.26
CA LYS A 211 10.32 0.08 5.58
C LYS A 211 8.82 -0.27 5.61
N PRO A 212 8.44 -1.56 5.42
CA PRO A 212 7.06 -1.98 5.60
C PRO A 212 6.60 -1.86 7.06
N SER A 213 5.29 -1.99 7.27
CA SER A 213 4.75 -2.16 8.61
C SER A 213 4.98 -3.59 9.09
N ASP A 214 5.41 -3.73 10.32
CA ASP A 214 5.66 -4.98 11.03
C ASP A 214 4.48 -5.95 10.98
N THR A 215 3.26 -5.40 11.01
CA THR A 215 2.01 -6.16 11.03
C THR A 215 1.42 -6.39 9.64
N ALA A 216 2.08 -5.90 8.57
CA ALA A 216 1.74 -6.13 7.17
C ALA A 216 2.92 -6.67 6.33
N LEU A 217 3.83 -7.41 6.95
CA LEU A 217 5.10 -7.79 6.34
C LEU A 217 4.97 -8.89 5.27
N LEU A 218 4.14 -9.89 5.52
CA LEU A 218 3.87 -11.03 4.64
C LEU A 218 3.32 -10.59 3.27
N SER A 219 2.32 -9.71 3.23
CA SER A 219 1.80 -9.17 1.96
C SER A 219 2.77 -8.17 1.33
N SER A 220 3.43 -7.33 2.12
CA SER A 220 4.43 -6.38 1.62
C SER A 220 5.57 -7.11 0.91
N TYR A 221 6.06 -8.21 1.49
CA TYR A 221 7.10 -9.01 0.88
C TYR A 221 6.62 -9.72 -0.40
N ALA A 222 5.37 -10.20 -0.44
CA ALA A 222 4.80 -10.76 -1.65
C ALA A 222 4.74 -9.73 -2.79
N VAL A 223 4.31 -8.49 -2.50
CA VAL A 223 4.33 -7.39 -3.48
C VAL A 223 5.75 -7.06 -3.91
N TYR A 224 6.71 -7.03 -2.98
CA TYR A 224 8.13 -6.82 -3.29
C TYR A 224 8.66 -7.88 -4.27
N LYS A 225 8.40 -9.17 -4.01
CA LYS A 225 8.80 -10.26 -4.90
C LYS A 225 8.15 -10.16 -6.27
N ILE A 226 6.87 -9.79 -6.34
CA ILE A 226 6.16 -9.56 -7.61
C ILE A 226 6.83 -8.43 -8.42
N LEU A 227 7.25 -7.34 -7.78
CA LEU A 227 7.97 -6.25 -8.47
C LEU A 227 9.31 -6.73 -9.04
N LEU A 228 10.07 -7.53 -8.27
CA LEU A 228 11.32 -8.12 -8.76
C LEU A 228 11.08 -9.07 -9.95
N GLU A 229 10.09 -9.96 -9.87
CA GLU A 229 9.71 -10.86 -10.97
C GLU A 229 9.17 -10.11 -12.20
N ALA A 230 8.54 -8.96 -11.99
CA ALA A 230 8.10 -8.07 -13.06
C ALA A 230 9.28 -7.37 -13.76
N GLY A 231 10.48 -7.40 -13.17
CA GLY A 231 11.71 -6.89 -13.77
C GLY A 231 12.25 -5.63 -13.11
N LEU A 232 11.80 -5.29 -11.90
CA LEU A 232 12.40 -4.23 -11.11
C LEU A 232 13.89 -4.57 -10.86
N PRO A 233 14.84 -3.72 -11.29
CA PRO A 233 16.25 -4.00 -11.10
C PRO A 233 16.62 -4.11 -9.62
N PRO A 234 17.66 -4.90 -9.28
CA PRO A 234 18.20 -4.90 -7.93
C PRO A 234 18.57 -3.45 -7.55
N ASN A 235 18.46 -3.15 -6.26
CA ASN A 235 18.79 -1.85 -5.67
C ASN A 235 17.86 -0.67 -5.97
N VAL A 236 16.86 -0.81 -6.83
CA VAL A 236 15.87 0.26 -7.03
C VAL A 236 14.96 0.39 -5.81
N VAL A 237 14.53 -0.74 -5.24
CA VAL A 237 13.80 -0.79 -3.96
C VAL A 237 14.51 -1.75 -3.03
N GLN A 238 14.95 -1.26 -1.88
CA GLN A 238 15.51 -2.05 -0.79
C GLN A 238 14.40 -2.39 0.19
N PHE A 239 14.22 -3.67 0.52
CA PHE A 239 13.21 -4.12 1.49
C PHE A 239 13.84 -4.19 2.87
N VAL A 240 13.57 -3.18 3.70
CA VAL A 240 14.31 -2.93 4.95
C VAL A 240 13.39 -2.83 6.18
N PRO A 241 12.73 -3.93 6.59
CA PRO A 241 12.09 -4.00 7.91
C PRO A 241 13.08 -3.54 8.99
N SER A 242 12.65 -2.64 9.86
CA SER A 242 13.52 -1.99 10.85
C SER A 242 12.68 -1.39 11.98
N ASP A 243 13.32 -1.09 13.10
CA ASP A 243 12.70 -0.31 14.16
C ASP A 243 12.37 1.10 13.65
N GLY A 244 11.20 1.63 14.01
CA GLY A 244 10.70 2.91 13.47
C GLY A 244 11.62 4.10 13.75
N PRO A 245 11.93 4.37 15.04
CA PRO A 245 12.93 5.36 15.44
C PRO A 245 14.29 5.15 14.78
N GLU A 246 14.86 3.94 14.83
CA GLU A 246 16.18 3.68 14.23
C GLU A 246 16.20 3.94 12.72
N PHE A 247 15.14 3.55 12.01
CA PHE A 247 14.99 3.84 10.59
C PHE A 247 14.91 5.34 10.32
N GLY A 248 14.05 6.05 11.05
CA GLY A 248 13.87 7.50 10.93
C GLY A 248 15.17 8.26 11.17
N ASP A 249 15.86 7.96 12.27
CA ASP A 249 17.13 8.58 12.63
C ASP A 249 18.20 8.31 11.57
N THR A 250 18.27 7.07 11.07
CA THR A 250 19.29 6.69 10.09
C THR A 250 19.06 7.37 8.73
N VAL A 251 17.82 7.37 8.21
CA VAL A 251 17.54 7.97 6.91
C VAL A 251 17.63 9.50 6.95
N THR A 252 17.15 10.15 8.01
CA THR A 252 17.20 11.61 8.15
C THR A 252 18.59 12.13 8.52
N SER A 253 19.49 11.28 9.01
CA SER A 253 20.90 11.64 9.21
C SER A 253 21.73 11.62 7.93
N SER A 254 21.21 11.07 6.83
CA SER A 254 21.90 10.99 5.55
C SER A 254 21.77 12.29 4.76
N GLU A 255 22.90 12.86 4.31
CA GLU A 255 22.91 14.03 3.43
C GLU A 255 22.24 13.77 2.07
N HIS A 256 22.08 12.50 1.69
CA HIS A 256 21.46 12.05 0.44
C HIS A 256 19.95 11.83 0.53
N PHE A 257 19.35 12.10 1.69
CA PHE A 257 17.92 11.99 1.88
C PHE A 257 17.19 13.04 1.06
N CYS A 258 16.36 12.61 0.09
CA CYS A 258 15.68 13.52 -0.84
C CYS A 258 14.15 13.45 -0.76
N GLY A 259 13.59 12.47 -0.04
CA GLY A 259 12.17 12.45 0.21
C GLY A 259 11.69 11.42 1.22
N LEU A 260 10.56 11.73 1.83
CA LEU A 260 9.80 10.83 2.69
C LEU A 260 8.43 10.62 2.06
N ASN A 261 8.08 9.37 1.80
CA ASN A 261 6.74 8.97 1.43
C ASN A 261 6.08 8.32 2.66
N PHE A 262 5.52 9.16 3.52
CA PHE A 262 4.93 8.84 4.83
C PHE A 262 4.08 10.01 5.36
N THR A 263 3.40 9.79 6.48
CA THR A 263 2.72 10.83 7.27
C THR A 263 3.49 11.12 8.57
N GLY A 264 4.42 12.09 8.55
CA GLY A 264 5.22 12.48 9.72
C GLY A 264 6.05 13.76 9.50
N SER A 265 6.76 14.23 10.54
CA SER A 265 7.56 15.48 10.51
C SER A 265 9.04 15.23 10.22
N VAL A 266 9.69 16.13 9.47
CA VAL A 266 11.13 16.05 9.11
C VAL A 266 11.83 17.40 9.31
N SER A 267 11.75 17.97 10.52
CA SER A 267 12.17 19.36 10.79
C SER A 267 13.59 19.54 11.32
N GLU A 268 14.27 18.50 11.81
CA GLU A 268 15.44 18.68 12.68
C GLU A 268 16.82 18.69 11.97
N ASN A 269 16.90 18.37 10.67
CA ASN A 269 18.18 18.20 9.95
C ASN A 269 18.28 18.99 8.63
N LEU A 270 17.49 20.05 8.45
CA LEU A 270 17.36 20.75 7.16
C LEU A 270 18.69 21.30 6.61
N ASP A 271 19.62 21.72 7.47
CA ASP A 271 20.91 22.31 7.08
C ASP A 271 21.92 21.29 6.51
N ARG A 272 21.64 19.99 6.61
CA ARG A 272 22.58 18.91 6.25
C ARG A 272 22.28 18.26 4.91
N TYR A 273 21.09 18.49 4.35
CA TYR A 273 20.66 17.81 3.14
C TYR A 273 21.24 18.46 1.88
N ARG A 274 21.67 17.63 0.93
CA ARG A 274 22.11 18.12 -0.40
C ARG A 274 20.95 18.73 -1.19
N ASN A 275 19.73 18.26 -0.93
CA ASN A 275 18.49 18.73 -1.57
C ASN A 275 17.41 18.94 -0.51
N SER A 276 16.48 19.87 -0.72
CA SER A 276 15.31 20.02 0.14
C SER A 276 14.41 18.77 0.04
N PRO A 277 14.24 17.97 1.11
CA PRO A 277 13.49 16.73 1.02
C PRO A 277 12.03 16.98 0.63
N ARG A 278 11.50 16.16 -0.28
CA ARG A 278 10.09 16.18 -0.65
C ARG A 278 9.30 15.30 0.32
N LEU A 279 8.27 15.86 0.94
CA LEU A 279 7.34 15.12 1.79
C LEU A 279 6.08 14.83 0.98
N ALA A 280 5.75 13.55 0.83
CA ALA A 280 4.48 13.09 0.29
C ALA A 280 3.80 12.25 1.37
N GLY A 281 2.63 12.67 1.82
CA GLY A 281 1.90 12.01 2.90
C GLY A 281 0.40 12.16 2.72
N GLY A 282 -0.34 11.08 2.98
CA GLY A 282 -1.79 11.11 3.08
C GLY A 282 -2.20 11.59 4.47
N THR A 283 -3.03 12.62 4.56
CA THR A 283 -3.69 12.98 5.82
C THR A 283 -4.86 12.03 6.05
N GLY A 284 -4.92 11.41 7.23
CA GLY A 284 -6.10 10.65 7.63
C GLY A 284 -7.29 11.59 7.77
N LEU A 285 -8.23 11.51 6.84
CA LEU A 285 -9.47 12.29 6.89
C LEU A 285 -10.53 11.49 7.66
N SER A 286 -10.81 11.90 8.90
CA SER A 286 -12.00 11.45 9.62
C SER A 286 -13.24 11.81 8.79
N SER A 287 -13.92 10.81 8.24
CA SER A 287 -15.16 11.03 7.51
C SER A 287 -16.29 11.40 8.49
N HIS A 288 -17.14 12.36 8.12
CA HIS A 288 -18.30 12.77 8.89
C HIS A 288 -19.57 12.38 8.14
N LEU A 289 -20.52 11.72 8.81
CA LEU A 289 -21.86 11.52 8.26
C LEU A 289 -22.81 12.60 8.81
N PHE A 290 -23.37 13.40 7.90
CA PHE A 290 -24.43 14.36 8.19
C PHE A 290 -25.80 13.80 7.78
N GLY A 291 -26.69 13.60 8.75
CA GLY A 291 -28.09 13.31 8.48
C GLY A 291 -28.85 14.59 8.13
N GLY A 292 -28.83 15.02 6.86
CA GLY A 292 -29.58 16.21 6.44
C GLY A 292 -31.10 16.02 6.52
N CYS A 293 -31.83 17.03 7.01
CA CYS A 293 -33.30 17.04 7.08
C CYS A 293 -34.01 17.13 5.72
N ARG A 294 -33.27 17.25 4.61
CA ARG A 294 -33.80 17.32 3.23
C ARG A 294 -33.69 16.02 2.44
N ALA A 295 -33.18 14.93 3.04
CA ALA A 295 -33.20 13.63 2.37
C ALA A 295 -34.62 13.10 2.35
N GLU A 296 -35.25 13.14 1.17
CA GLU A 296 -36.60 12.69 0.86
C GLU A 296 -36.87 11.28 1.42
N GLY A 297 -37.64 11.22 2.52
CA GLY A 297 -38.32 10.02 3.00
C GLY A 297 -37.45 8.77 3.29
N ALA A 298 -38.13 7.63 3.43
CA ALA A 298 -37.56 6.30 3.72
C ALA A 298 -36.54 5.78 2.67
N ALA A 299 -36.22 6.56 1.64
CA ALA A 299 -35.29 6.24 0.57
C ALA A 299 -33.82 6.61 0.87
N SER A 300 -33.52 7.25 2.00
CA SER A 300 -32.13 7.48 2.39
C SER A 300 -31.41 6.17 2.73
N PRO A 301 -30.26 5.83 2.10
CA PRO A 301 -29.44 4.67 2.46
C PRO A 301 -28.98 4.65 3.93
N LEU A 302 -29.00 5.82 4.59
CA LEU A 302 -28.77 5.93 6.03
C LEU A 302 -29.98 5.42 6.84
N LEU A 303 -31.19 5.80 6.42
CA LEU A 303 -32.46 5.38 7.05
C LEU A 303 -32.81 3.92 6.74
N ARG A 304 -32.27 3.35 5.67
CA ARG A 304 -32.33 1.91 5.34
C ARG A 304 -31.25 1.06 6.04
N GLY A 305 -30.32 1.68 6.77
CA GLY A 305 -29.26 0.98 7.49
C GLY A 305 -28.06 0.53 6.65
N GLU A 306 -28.12 0.63 5.32
CA GLU A 306 -27.04 0.22 4.40
C GLU A 306 -25.71 0.95 4.66
N ARG A 307 -25.78 2.25 4.99
CA ARG A 307 -24.59 3.06 5.32
C ARG A 307 -24.11 2.92 6.76
N LEU A 308 -24.91 2.34 7.66
CA LEU A 308 -24.55 2.14 9.07
C LEU A 308 -23.48 1.06 9.26
N ARG A 309 -23.30 0.19 8.26
CA ARG A 309 -22.26 -0.85 8.25
C ARG A 309 -20.89 -0.33 7.79
N ILE A 310 -20.81 0.83 7.14
CA ILE A 310 -19.55 1.36 6.57
C ILE A 310 -18.51 1.70 7.65
N PRO A 311 -18.86 2.36 8.76
CA PRO A 311 -17.91 2.71 9.83
C PRO A 311 -17.15 1.52 10.42
N VAL A 312 -17.82 0.37 10.52
CA VAL A 312 -17.34 -0.83 11.23
C VAL A 312 -16.66 -1.84 10.31
N ARG A 313 -16.66 -1.62 8.98
CA ARG A 313 -15.87 -2.46 8.08
C ARG A 313 -14.42 -2.39 8.50
N PHE A 314 -13.74 -3.53 8.47
CA PHE A 314 -12.33 -3.62 8.83
C PHE A 314 -12.02 -3.17 10.28
N GLY A 315 -13.00 -3.32 11.18
CA GLY A 315 -12.88 -2.88 12.57
C GLY A 315 -12.71 -1.36 12.73
N GLY A 316 -13.06 -0.58 11.71
CA GLY A 316 -12.83 0.87 11.69
C GLY A 316 -11.36 1.27 11.46
N GLN A 317 -10.45 0.32 11.17
CA GLN A 317 -9.01 0.57 11.02
C GLN A 317 -8.63 1.20 9.66
N LYS A 318 -9.48 2.08 9.14
CA LYS A 318 -9.21 2.88 7.94
C LYS A 318 -9.00 4.33 8.33
N CYS A 319 -8.05 4.99 7.70
CA CYS A 319 -7.85 6.44 7.87
C CYS A 319 -9.11 7.25 7.52
N SER A 320 -9.97 6.69 6.65
CA SER A 320 -11.24 7.28 6.20
C SER A 320 -12.48 6.78 6.96
N ALA A 321 -12.31 5.94 8.00
CA ALA A 321 -13.44 5.40 8.75
C ALA A 321 -14.26 6.54 9.39
N CYS A 322 -15.58 6.41 9.35
CA CYS A 322 -16.49 7.37 9.95
C CYS A 322 -16.58 7.14 11.47
N SER A 323 -15.98 8.02 12.26
CA SER A 323 -16.00 7.96 13.73
C SER A 323 -17.06 8.86 14.38
N ARG A 324 -17.68 9.75 13.61
CA ARG A 324 -18.65 10.74 14.10
C ARG A 324 -19.90 10.78 13.22
N LEU A 325 -21.06 10.54 13.83
CA LEU A 325 -22.38 10.65 13.22
C LEU A 325 -23.14 11.83 13.84
N TYR A 326 -23.56 12.78 12.99
CA TYR A 326 -24.42 13.89 13.40
C TYR A 326 -25.83 13.64 12.85
N ALA A 327 -26.77 13.37 13.76
CA ALA A 327 -28.15 13.05 13.43
C ALA A 327 -29.11 14.11 14.01
N PRO A 328 -30.14 14.55 13.26
CA PRO A 328 -31.14 15.48 13.78
C PRO A 328 -32.04 14.75 14.78
N ALA A 329 -32.45 15.47 15.83
CA ALA A 329 -33.28 14.90 16.91
C ALA A 329 -34.56 14.23 16.39
N SER A 330 -35.16 14.77 15.32
CA SER A 330 -36.36 14.24 14.68
C SER A 330 -36.18 12.85 14.03
N LEU A 331 -34.96 12.51 13.58
CA LEU A 331 -34.67 11.22 12.93
C LEU A 331 -33.95 10.23 13.87
N TRP A 332 -33.48 10.69 15.03
CA TRP A 332 -32.69 9.87 15.94
C TRP A 332 -33.40 8.58 16.40
N PRO A 333 -34.69 8.57 16.76
CA PRO A 333 -35.37 7.34 17.16
C PRO A 333 -35.27 6.23 16.09
N HIS A 334 -35.54 6.58 14.82
CA HIS A 334 -35.47 5.65 13.68
C HIS A 334 -34.03 5.22 13.37
N ILE A 335 -33.09 6.17 13.34
CA ILE A 335 -31.66 5.89 13.09
C ILE A 335 -31.11 4.96 14.17
N LYS A 336 -31.42 5.22 15.44
CA LYS A 336 -30.98 4.41 16.58
C LYS A 336 -31.53 2.99 16.50
N GLU A 337 -32.83 2.84 16.22
CA GLU A 337 -33.46 1.52 16.06
C GLU A 337 -32.77 0.71 14.96
N LYS A 338 -32.62 1.29 13.77
CA LYS A 338 -31.96 0.61 12.64
C LYS A 338 -30.50 0.30 12.91
N LEU A 339 -29.77 1.19 13.60
CA LEU A 339 -28.39 0.94 13.99
C LEU A 339 -28.29 -0.26 14.92
N LEU A 340 -29.15 -0.35 15.93
CA LEU A 340 -29.16 -1.47 16.88
C LEU A 340 -29.59 -2.79 16.21
N GLU A 341 -30.58 -2.74 15.32
CA GLU A 341 -31.03 -3.90 14.53
C GLU A 341 -29.90 -4.44 13.65
N GLU A 342 -29.22 -3.56 12.92
CA GLU A 342 -28.11 -3.95 12.04
C GLU A 342 -26.87 -4.38 12.82
N HIS A 343 -26.60 -3.73 13.96
CA HIS A 343 -25.53 -4.12 14.88
C HIS A 343 -25.71 -5.57 15.36
N GLY A 344 -26.94 -5.97 15.71
CA GLY A 344 -27.26 -7.34 16.12
C GLY A 344 -26.98 -8.42 15.05
N LYS A 345 -26.83 -8.02 13.77
CA LYS A 345 -26.54 -8.93 12.64
C LYS A 345 -25.05 -9.03 12.32
N ILE A 346 -24.20 -8.23 12.95
CA ILE A 346 -22.76 -8.18 12.64
C ILE A 346 -22.06 -9.43 13.17
N LYS A 347 -21.42 -10.17 12.26
CA LYS A 347 -20.60 -11.33 12.61
C LYS A 347 -19.13 -10.94 12.73
N VAL A 348 -18.56 -11.15 13.91
CA VAL A 348 -17.13 -11.00 14.18
C VAL A 348 -16.51 -12.39 14.36
N GLY A 349 -15.42 -12.69 13.67
CA GLY A 349 -14.82 -14.03 13.73
C GLY A 349 -13.59 -14.23 12.85
N ASP A 350 -13.20 -15.49 12.69
CA ASP A 350 -12.08 -15.91 11.83
C ASP A 350 -12.47 -15.74 10.35
N PRO A 351 -11.84 -14.80 9.62
CA PRO A 351 -12.22 -14.46 8.27
C PRO A 351 -11.78 -15.56 7.27
N THR A 352 -10.85 -16.43 7.64
CA THR A 352 -10.32 -17.50 6.79
C THR A 352 -11.19 -18.75 6.81
N GLN A 353 -11.82 -19.04 7.96
CA GLN A 353 -12.73 -20.17 8.11
C GLN A 353 -14.17 -19.83 7.72
N ASP A 354 -14.60 -18.59 7.97
CA ASP A 354 -15.96 -18.16 7.68
C ASP A 354 -16.00 -16.88 6.84
N PHE A 355 -16.43 -17.03 5.59
CA PHE A 355 -16.59 -15.93 4.64
C PHE A 355 -17.83 -15.07 4.93
N GLY A 356 -18.71 -15.51 5.83
CA GLY A 356 -19.81 -14.71 6.38
C GLY A 356 -19.37 -13.72 7.46
N THR A 357 -18.10 -13.76 7.89
CA THR A 357 -17.51 -12.78 8.80
C THR A 357 -17.57 -11.38 8.21
N PHE A 358 -18.11 -10.42 8.98
CA PHE A 358 -18.26 -9.04 8.54
C PHE A 358 -17.00 -8.20 8.84
N PHE A 359 -16.38 -8.36 10.01
CA PHE A 359 -15.02 -7.92 10.32
C PHE A 359 -14.37 -8.86 11.34
N SER A 360 -13.05 -8.76 11.54
CA SER A 360 -12.30 -9.64 12.45
C SER A 360 -11.56 -8.84 13.54
N ALA A 361 -10.63 -9.47 14.25
CA ALA A 361 -9.82 -8.81 15.28
C ALA A 361 -9.14 -7.52 14.78
N VAL A 362 -8.91 -6.58 15.69
CA VAL A 362 -7.99 -5.45 15.47
C VAL A 362 -6.55 -5.95 15.37
N ILE A 363 -5.66 -5.10 14.85
CA ILE A 363 -4.34 -5.49 14.35
C ILE A 363 -3.41 -6.12 15.39
N ASP A 364 -3.16 -5.45 16.51
CA ASP A 364 -2.26 -5.89 17.56
C ASP A 364 -2.70 -5.36 18.94
N ASP A 365 -1.85 -5.52 19.94
CA ASP A 365 -2.09 -5.14 21.34
C ASP A 365 -1.79 -3.65 21.64
N LYS A 366 -1.35 -2.89 20.63
CA LYS A 366 -0.99 -1.47 20.74
C LYS A 366 -2.08 -0.58 20.15
#